data_AF-A0A484HKX5-F1
#
_entry.id   AF-A0A484HKX5-F1
#
_cell.length_a   1.000
_cell.length_b   1.000
_cell.length_c   1.000
_cell.angle_alpha   90.00
_cell.angle_beta   90.00
_cell.angle_gamma   90.00
#
_symmetry.space_group_name_H-M   'P 1'
#
loop_
_entity.id
_entity.type
_entity.pdbx_description
1 polymer ?
#
loop_
_entity_poly.entity_id
_entity_poly.type
_entity_poly.pdbx_seq_one_letter_code
_entity_poly.pdbx_strand_id
1 'polypeptide(L)'
;MPSETNTVIGHLVDVQGNLLTATLVEDEQGRVPTITIGDEDITVGQIGSYVVIRQGLVQIIAMVSRMTEQEALAVPTIETPGEPDARLPYAKRIARLTPIGSISTDGYFERGVGQYPTTGAEVHAIGSAEITKMFERFHAEGFTVGALTTHPSIKISLYATNLFGRHFAILGQTGSGKSWTVASVVQKTVAEMPRAHIIILDLHGEYCWKSKDGKHHYAFDDTIVRHVDARELEIPYWLMTYAELCDLLIDQTDFSAHNQTTVFRDALSEQRLIEGKRIGLERTTLDTPVYFDIGEIRKALEAKNGLVQGATKMIKGTLTGAFDNFLMRLDSKLNDVRYDFLLNPKKRNNSASLSTLLRDFVGLGESKVAVTVIDLSSVPFDVRPTVAAQIGRLAFEFNYWNPEYRDFPIMLICEEAHSYIPRESKSQFAGSRKSMERIAKEGRKYGVGLAVVSQRPHEVSETVLSQCGTFICLRVTNPDDQAYIRKLVPESEGDLVSVLAGLGRGEALVLGEAIPLPTRLKFAEPSPAPNSNDIDFYNKWKGGPEDLDVDEIVKRWRSQER
;
A
#
# COMPACT_ATOMS: atom_id res chain seq x y z
N MET A 1 -12.90 6.22 -49.12
CA MET A 1 -12.80 5.02 -48.27
C MET A 1 -11.32 4.92 -47.90
N PRO A 2 -10.89 5.15 -46.66
CA PRO A 2 -9.52 4.84 -46.27
C PRO A 2 -9.34 3.32 -46.50
N SER A 3 -8.23 2.92 -47.12
CA SER A 3 -7.91 1.51 -47.32
C SER A 3 -7.98 0.79 -45.98
N GLU A 4 -8.82 -0.24 -45.86
CA GLU A 4 -8.80 -1.13 -44.70
C GLU A 4 -7.43 -1.82 -44.68
N THR A 5 -6.49 -1.26 -43.92
CA THR A 5 -5.27 -1.95 -43.53
C THR A 5 -5.70 -3.25 -42.89
N ASN A 6 -5.37 -4.39 -43.50
CA ASN A 6 -5.69 -5.70 -42.95
C ASN A 6 -4.92 -5.84 -41.63
N THR A 7 -5.60 -5.64 -40.50
CA THR A 7 -5.01 -5.71 -39.15
C THR A 7 -5.05 -7.12 -38.56
N VAL A 8 -5.58 -8.11 -39.30
CA VAL A 8 -5.70 -9.50 -38.83
C VAL A 8 -4.32 -10.12 -38.68
N ILE A 9 -4.00 -10.55 -37.47
CA ILE A 9 -2.74 -11.23 -37.12
C ILE A 9 -2.94 -12.71 -36.85
N GLY A 10 -4.17 -13.20 -36.65
CA GLY A 10 -4.42 -14.60 -36.33
C GLY A 10 -5.89 -14.93 -36.07
N HIS A 11 -6.12 -16.17 -35.63
CA HIS A 11 -7.46 -16.66 -35.26
C HIS A 11 -7.44 -17.40 -33.93
N LEU A 12 -8.52 -17.30 -33.17
CA LEU A 12 -8.69 -18.07 -31.94
C LEU A 12 -8.83 -19.57 -32.22
N VAL A 13 -8.07 -20.37 -31.49
CA VAL A 13 -8.11 -21.84 -31.55
C VAL A 13 -8.60 -22.49 -30.26
N ASP A 14 -8.59 -21.75 -29.15
CA ASP A 14 -9.13 -22.19 -27.86
C ASP A 14 -9.67 -21.00 -27.07
N VAL A 15 -10.77 -21.20 -26.35
CA VAL A 15 -11.48 -20.18 -25.57
C VAL A 15 -11.79 -20.72 -24.18
N GLN A 16 -11.16 -20.15 -23.17
CA GLN A 16 -11.43 -20.38 -21.75
C GLN A 16 -11.78 -19.05 -21.09
N GLY A 17 -12.43 -19.08 -19.92
CA GLY A 17 -12.91 -17.88 -19.26
C GLY A 17 -11.82 -16.84 -18.94
N ASN A 18 -10.61 -17.27 -18.60
CA ASN A 18 -9.48 -16.40 -18.26
C ASN A 18 -8.32 -16.47 -19.26
N LEU A 19 -8.44 -17.28 -20.31
CA LEU A 19 -7.36 -17.56 -21.25
C LEU A 19 -7.92 -17.86 -22.64
N LEU A 20 -7.45 -17.12 -23.63
CA LEU A 20 -7.72 -17.37 -25.03
C LEU A 20 -6.41 -17.78 -25.71
N THR A 21 -6.48 -18.71 -26.65
CA THR A 21 -5.31 -19.11 -27.44
C THR A 21 -5.55 -18.76 -28.89
N ALA A 22 -4.62 -18.01 -29.48
CA ALA A 22 -4.63 -17.64 -30.89
C ALA A 22 -3.48 -18.30 -31.64
N THR A 23 -3.74 -18.77 -32.86
CA THR A 23 -2.68 -19.09 -33.83
C THR A 23 -2.53 -17.91 -34.76
N LEU A 24 -1.30 -17.39 -34.90
CA LEU A 24 -1.05 -16.29 -35.83
C LEU A 24 -1.09 -16.77 -37.29
N VAL A 25 -1.41 -15.86 -38.20
CA VAL A 25 -1.33 -16.10 -39.65
C VAL A 25 0.09 -16.51 -40.00
N GLU A 26 0.22 -17.46 -40.94
CA GLU A 26 1.49 -18.05 -41.36
C GLU A 26 2.46 -16.97 -41.84
N ASP A 27 3.69 -17.01 -41.32
CA ASP A 27 4.76 -16.05 -41.62
C ASP A 27 6.07 -16.80 -41.91
N GLU A 28 6.99 -16.15 -42.61
CA GLU A 28 8.29 -16.70 -42.95
C GLU A 28 9.10 -17.02 -41.68
N GLN A 29 9.71 -18.19 -41.65
CA GLN A 29 10.51 -18.66 -40.54
C GLN A 29 11.70 -17.69 -40.27
N GLY A 30 11.88 -17.27 -39.02
CA GLY A 30 13.01 -16.43 -38.59
C GLY A 30 12.84 -14.91 -38.78
N ARG A 31 11.70 -14.42 -39.25
CA ARG A 31 11.39 -12.98 -39.28
C ARG A 31 10.56 -12.55 -38.07
N VAL A 32 10.78 -11.33 -37.58
CA VAL A 32 9.95 -10.74 -36.52
C VAL A 32 8.59 -10.39 -37.14
N PRO A 33 7.46 -10.90 -36.60
CA PRO A 33 6.16 -10.58 -37.16
C PRO A 33 5.85 -9.12 -36.90
N THR A 34 5.69 -8.35 -37.98
CA THR A 34 5.40 -6.91 -37.93
C THR A 34 4.20 -6.61 -38.81
N ILE A 35 3.38 -5.66 -38.36
CA ILE A 35 2.20 -5.20 -39.09
C ILE A 35 2.17 -3.68 -39.07
N THR A 36 1.98 -3.07 -40.23
CA THR A 36 1.89 -1.62 -40.36
C THR A 36 0.43 -1.19 -40.20
N ILE A 37 0.15 -0.34 -39.21
CA ILE A 37 -1.17 0.26 -38.97
C ILE A 37 -1.02 1.78 -39.05
N GLY A 38 -1.59 2.39 -40.09
CA GLY A 38 -1.35 3.81 -40.37
C GLY A 38 0.12 4.05 -40.69
N ASP A 39 0.78 4.91 -39.91
CA ASP A 39 2.20 5.25 -40.05
C ASP A 39 3.09 4.51 -39.02
N GLU A 40 2.54 3.50 -38.32
CA GLU A 40 3.23 2.78 -37.24
C GLU A 40 3.49 1.33 -37.62
N ASP A 41 4.75 0.89 -37.48
CA ASP A 41 5.13 -0.53 -37.55
C ASP A 41 5.03 -1.17 -36.16
N ILE A 42 4.10 -2.11 -36.01
CA ILE A 42 3.80 -2.75 -34.73
C ILE A 42 4.36 -4.16 -34.73
N THR A 43 5.15 -4.48 -33.69
CA THR A 43 5.63 -5.84 -33.47
C THR A 43 4.52 -6.70 -32.87
N VAL A 44 4.18 -7.80 -33.54
CA VAL A 44 3.11 -8.70 -33.13
C VAL A 44 3.62 -9.68 -32.07
N GLY A 45 2.82 -9.90 -31.01
CA GLY A 45 3.11 -10.90 -29.99
C GLY A 45 4.06 -10.44 -28.88
N GLN A 46 4.32 -9.13 -28.76
CA GLN A 46 5.05 -8.58 -27.63
C GLN A 46 4.26 -8.80 -26.32
N ILE A 47 4.90 -9.39 -25.30
CA ILE A 47 4.24 -9.60 -24.00
C ILE A 47 3.83 -8.25 -23.41
N GLY A 48 2.56 -8.14 -23.01
CA GLY A 48 1.96 -6.90 -22.51
C GLY A 48 1.37 -5.99 -23.59
N SER A 49 1.48 -6.34 -24.88
CA SER A 49 0.74 -5.63 -25.94
C SER A 49 -0.72 -6.05 -25.94
N TYR A 50 -1.58 -5.15 -26.41
CA TYR A 50 -3.01 -5.41 -26.56
C TYR A 50 -3.33 -5.93 -27.97
N VAL A 51 -4.41 -6.69 -28.08
CA VAL A 51 -5.01 -7.15 -29.34
C VAL A 51 -6.53 -7.05 -29.23
N VAL A 52 -7.20 -6.90 -30.37
CA VAL A 52 -8.66 -6.88 -30.43
C VAL A 52 -9.16 -8.16 -31.10
N ILE A 53 -10.05 -8.87 -30.45
CA ILE A 53 -10.71 -10.07 -30.99
C ILE A 53 -12.07 -9.66 -31.51
N ARG A 54 -12.36 -9.97 -32.78
CA ARG A 54 -13.60 -9.59 -33.45
C ARG A 54 -14.35 -10.83 -33.93
N GLN A 55 -15.65 -10.89 -33.61
CA GLN A 55 -16.56 -11.91 -34.13
C GLN A 55 -18.00 -11.37 -34.16
N GLY A 56 -18.49 -11.03 -35.35
CA GLY A 56 -19.81 -10.39 -35.50
C GLY A 56 -19.86 -9.05 -34.77
N LEU A 57 -20.75 -8.93 -33.78
CA LEU A 57 -20.86 -7.74 -32.92
C LEU A 57 -19.95 -7.78 -31.69
N VAL A 58 -19.31 -8.92 -31.42
CA VAL A 58 -18.43 -9.09 -30.27
C VAL A 58 -17.06 -8.48 -30.58
N GLN A 59 -16.64 -7.52 -29.77
CA GLN A 59 -15.29 -6.96 -29.77
C GLN A 59 -14.69 -7.08 -28.37
N ILE A 60 -13.59 -7.81 -28.26
CA ILE A 60 -12.92 -8.06 -26.98
C ILE A 60 -11.49 -7.55 -27.05
N ILE A 61 -11.06 -6.86 -26.01
CA ILE A 61 -9.65 -6.54 -25.81
C ILE A 61 -9.02 -7.67 -25.00
N ALA A 62 -7.91 -8.17 -25.50
CA ALA A 62 -7.08 -9.12 -24.78
C ALA A 62 -5.62 -8.62 -24.74
N MET A 63 -4.89 -9.02 -23.71
CA MET A 63 -3.46 -8.74 -23.60
C MET A 63 -2.64 -9.99 -23.89
N VAL A 64 -1.55 -9.84 -24.64
CA VAL A 64 -0.62 -10.94 -24.91
C VAL A 64 0.13 -11.29 -23.63
N SER A 65 -0.17 -12.45 -23.06
CA SER A 65 0.48 -12.94 -21.84
C SER A 65 1.64 -13.89 -22.12
N ARG A 66 1.63 -14.57 -23.27
CA ARG A 66 2.73 -15.44 -23.70
C ARG A 66 2.75 -15.58 -25.22
N MET A 67 3.95 -15.65 -25.77
CA MET A 67 4.18 -15.97 -27.18
C MET A 67 5.05 -17.22 -27.29
N THR A 68 4.69 -18.13 -28.18
CA THR A 68 5.47 -19.34 -28.47
C THR A 68 5.57 -19.56 -29.97
N GLU A 69 6.72 -20.03 -30.42
CA GLU A 69 6.95 -20.47 -31.80
C GLU A 69 7.29 -21.96 -31.77
N GLN A 70 6.67 -22.72 -32.67
CA GLN A 70 6.95 -24.14 -32.91
C GLN A 70 7.19 -24.33 -34.40
N GLU A 71 8.11 -25.22 -34.74
CA GLU A 71 8.28 -25.66 -36.11
C GLU A 71 7.15 -26.62 -36.49
N ALA A 72 6.48 -26.36 -37.62
CA ALA A 72 5.44 -27.21 -38.16
C ALA A 72 5.70 -27.48 -39.64
N LEU A 73 5.16 -28.59 -40.15
CA LEU A 73 5.31 -29.01 -41.54
C LEU A 73 4.00 -28.74 -42.30
N ALA A 74 4.10 -28.17 -43.49
CA ALA A 74 2.94 -27.89 -44.34
C ALA A 74 2.16 -29.18 -44.69
N VAL A 75 0.84 -29.06 -44.85
CA VAL A 75 -0.05 -30.15 -45.30
C VAL A 75 0.14 -30.36 -46.82
N PRO A 76 0.16 -31.61 -47.33
CA PRO A 76 0.37 -31.85 -48.76
C PRO A 76 -0.71 -31.15 -49.59
N THR A 77 -0.30 -30.29 -50.51
CA THR A 77 -1.17 -29.73 -51.54
C THR A 77 -0.93 -30.54 -52.81
N ILE A 78 -1.76 -31.57 -52.99
CA ILE A 78 -1.83 -32.46 -54.17
C ILE A 78 -0.63 -33.42 -54.28
N GLU A 79 -0.92 -34.72 -54.14
CA GLU A 79 0.02 -35.81 -54.38
C GLU A 79 0.50 -35.76 -55.85
N THR A 80 1.70 -35.23 -56.08
CA THR A 80 2.37 -35.36 -57.39
C THR A 80 3.18 -36.66 -57.35
N PRO A 81 2.82 -37.71 -58.11
CA PRO A 81 3.50 -38.99 -58.01
C PRO A 81 4.95 -38.88 -58.50
N GLY A 82 5.91 -39.04 -57.60
CA GLY A 82 7.33 -39.20 -57.96
C GLY A 82 8.30 -38.14 -57.41
N GLU A 83 7.83 -37.09 -56.73
CA GLU A 83 8.71 -36.19 -55.98
C GLU A 83 8.79 -36.63 -54.51
N PRO A 84 9.97 -36.58 -53.87
CA PRO A 84 10.07 -36.80 -52.43
C PRO A 84 9.16 -35.78 -51.73
N ASP A 85 8.41 -36.26 -50.73
CA ASP A 85 7.44 -35.54 -49.91
C ASP A 85 8.15 -34.47 -49.06
N ALA A 86 8.75 -33.47 -49.71
CA ALA A 86 9.55 -32.42 -49.10
C ALA A 86 8.60 -31.37 -48.52
N ARG A 87 8.25 -31.58 -47.25
CA ARG A 87 7.40 -30.65 -46.50
C ARG A 87 8.20 -29.40 -46.17
N LEU A 88 7.70 -28.25 -46.60
CA LEU A 88 8.28 -26.97 -46.21
C LEU A 88 7.97 -26.74 -44.72
N PRO A 89 9.00 -26.48 -43.87
CA PRO A 89 8.78 -26.06 -42.51
C PRO A 89 8.24 -24.63 -42.49
N TYR A 90 7.34 -24.33 -41.56
CA TYR A 90 6.88 -22.98 -41.26
C TYR A 90 6.85 -22.75 -39.75
N ALA A 91 6.90 -21.47 -39.36
CA ALA A 91 6.81 -21.07 -37.96
C ALA A 91 5.34 -21.04 -37.52
N LYS A 92 4.90 -22.05 -36.77
CA LYS A 92 3.60 -22.03 -36.11
C LYS A 92 3.71 -21.22 -34.82
N ARG A 93 3.14 -20.03 -34.85
CA ARG A 93 3.15 -19.08 -33.73
C ARG A 93 1.83 -19.14 -32.96
N ILE A 94 1.94 -19.32 -31.65
CA ILE A 94 0.79 -19.41 -30.74
C ILE A 94 0.92 -18.31 -29.68
N ALA A 95 -0.09 -17.45 -29.61
CA ALA A 95 -0.24 -16.41 -28.60
C ALA A 95 -1.26 -16.85 -27.55
N ARG A 96 -0.89 -16.75 -26.28
CA ARG A 96 -1.84 -16.79 -25.16
C ARG A 96 -2.27 -15.38 -24.85
N LEU A 97 -3.58 -15.18 -24.79
CA LEU A 97 -4.21 -13.89 -24.63
C LEU A 97 -5.08 -13.94 -23.36
N THR A 98 -4.93 -12.94 -22.52
CA THR A 98 -5.77 -12.78 -21.33
C THR A 98 -6.89 -11.81 -21.68
N PRO A 99 -8.16 -12.23 -21.69
CA PRO A 99 -9.28 -11.34 -21.98
C PRO A 99 -9.44 -10.32 -20.86
N ILE A 100 -9.53 -9.03 -21.23
CA ILE A 100 -9.56 -7.92 -20.28
C ILE A 100 -10.96 -7.29 -20.21
N GLY A 101 -11.60 -7.12 -21.36
CA GLY A 101 -12.94 -6.54 -21.44
C GLY A 101 -13.45 -6.45 -22.86
N SER A 102 -14.63 -5.84 -23.04
CA SER A 102 -15.25 -5.64 -24.34
C SER A 102 -15.22 -4.19 -24.79
N ILE A 103 -15.31 -3.97 -26.10
CA ILE A 103 -15.58 -2.65 -26.67
C ILE A 103 -17.08 -2.58 -26.94
N SER A 104 -17.75 -1.59 -26.35
CA SER A 104 -19.18 -1.34 -26.53
C SER A 104 -19.49 -0.79 -27.93
N THR A 105 -20.76 -0.77 -28.31
CA THR A 105 -21.21 -0.34 -29.66
C THR A 105 -20.92 1.12 -29.96
N ASP A 106 -20.79 1.96 -28.93
CA ASP A 106 -20.34 3.36 -29.00
C ASP A 106 -18.81 3.51 -29.02
N GLY A 107 -18.07 2.39 -29.00
CA GLY A 107 -16.62 2.35 -29.18
C GLY A 107 -15.81 2.62 -27.92
N TYR A 108 -16.42 2.54 -26.74
CA TYR A 108 -15.72 2.67 -25.46
C TYR A 108 -15.35 1.30 -24.89
N PHE A 109 -14.31 1.31 -24.06
CA PHE A 109 -13.93 0.11 -23.33
C PHE A 109 -14.83 -0.11 -22.11
N GLU A 110 -15.31 -1.34 -21.95
CA GLU A 110 -16.02 -1.83 -20.78
C GLU A 110 -15.26 -2.99 -20.15
N ARG A 111 -15.06 -2.91 -18.82
CA ARG A 111 -14.33 -3.93 -18.08
C ARG A 111 -15.15 -5.20 -17.94
N GLY A 112 -14.49 -6.34 -18.13
CA GLY A 112 -15.13 -7.66 -18.11
C GLY A 112 -15.69 -8.06 -19.47
N VAL A 113 -15.76 -9.36 -19.72
CA VAL A 113 -16.24 -9.92 -20.99
C VAL A 113 -17.67 -10.42 -20.78
N GLY A 114 -18.65 -9.70 -21.31
CA GLY A 114 -20.05 -10.08 -21.22
C GLY A 114 -20.42 -11.25 -22.15
N GLN A 115 -19.85 -11.26 -23.36
CA GLN A 115 -20.04 -12.33 -24.34
C GLN A 115 -18.68 -12.77 -24.86
N TYR A 116 -18.31 -14.02 -24.59
CA TYR A 116 -17.05 -14.60 -25.08
C TYR A 116 -17.15 -14.94 -26.58
N PRO A 117 -16.05 -14.83 -27.32
CA PRO A 117 -16.00 -15.24 -28.71
C PRO A 117 -15.91 -16.77 -28.77
N THR A 118 -16.12 -17.36 -29.94
CA THR A 118 -15.82 -18.78 -30.17
C THR A 118 -14.52 -18.95 -30.95
N THR A 119 -14.09 -20.20 -31.13
CA THR A 119 -12.96 -20.51 -32.01
C THR A 119 -13.23 -20.01 -33.44
N GLY A 120 -12.17 -19.65 -34.15
CA GLY A 120 -12.22 -19.02 -35.46
C GLY A 120 -12.43 -17.50 -35.45
N ALA A 121 -12.66 -16.88 -34.29
CA ALA A 121 -12.70 -15.42 -34.18
C ALA A 121 -11.37 -14.79 -34.61
N GLU A 122 -11.44 -13.66 -35.32
CA GLU A 122 -10.27 -12.95 -35.83
C GLU A 122 -9.57 -12.19 -34.70
N VAL A 123 -8.24 -12.24 -34.70
CA VAL A 123 -7.38 -11.50 -33.77
C VAL A 123 -6.70 -10.40 -34.55
N HIS A 124 -6.86 -9.16 -34.12
CA HIS A 124 -6.34 -7.95 -34.76
C HIS A 124 -5.25 -7.30 -33.91
N ALA A 125 -4.20 -6.84 -34.57
CA ALA A 125 -3.28 -5.88 -33.97
C ALA A 125 -3.96 -4.53 -33.78
N ILE A 126 -3.50 -3.80 -32.77
CA ILE A 126 -4.01 -2.49 -32.39
C ILE A 126 -2.90 -1.45 -32.45
N GLY A 127 -3.16 -0.31 -33.10
CA GLY A 127 -2.24 0.83 -33.16
C GLY A 127 -2.43 1.83 -32.03
N SER A 128 -1.50 2.78 -31.89
CA SER A 128 -1.49 3.74 -30.76
C SER A 128 -2.75 4.60 -30.68
N ALA A 129 -3.38 4.91 -31.81
CA ALA A 129 -4.62 5.70 -31.86
C ALA A 129 -5.80 4.97 -31.19
N GLU A 130 -5.96 3.67 -31.44
CA GLU A 130 -7.06 2.88 -30.85
C GLU A 130 -6.78 2.58 -29.37
N ILE A 131 -5.51 2.36 -28.99
CA ILE A 131 -5.10 2.29 -27.57
C ILE A 131 -5.42 3.60 -26.86
N THR A 132 -5.07 4.75 -27.45
CA THR A 132 -5.32 6.07 -26.86
C THR A 132 -6.80 6.29 -26.62
N LYS A 133 -7.66 5.94 -27.57
CA LYS A 133 -9.12 6.01 -27.44
C LYS A 133 -9.66 5.19 -26.26
N MET A 134 -9.04 4.06 -25.94
CA MET A 134 -9.40 3.25 -24.76
C MET A 134 -9.09 3.97 -23.44
N PHE A 135 -8.05 4.80 -23.41
CA PHE A 135 -7.67 5.60 -22.25
C PHE A 135 -8.30 7.01 -22.21
N GLU A 136 -8.85 7.52 -23.31
CA GLU A 136 -9.43 8.88 -23.42
C GLU A 136 -10.46 9.20 -22.33
N ARG A 137 -11.39 8.27 -22.05
CA ARG A 137 -12.42 8.49 -21.00
C ARG A 137 -11.81 8.66 -19.60
N PHE A 138 -10.65 8.07 -19.35
CA PHE A 138 -9.93 8.14 -18.08
C PHE A 138 -9.03 9.38 -18.00
N HIS A 139 -8.60 9.92 -19.14
CA HIS A 139 -7.91 11.21 -19.20
C HIS A 139 -8.80 12.39 -18.78
N ALA A 140 -10.11 12.25 -18.88
CA ALA A 140 -11.06 13.30 -18.50
C ALA A 140 -10.97 13.72 -17.01
N GLU A 141 -10.47 12.85 -16.12
CA GLU A 141 -10.24 13.19 -14.70
C GLU A 141 -8.88 13.87 -14.43
N GLY A 142 -7.98 13.96 -15.42
CA GLY A 142 -6.73 14.71 -15.31
C GLY A 142 -5.61 14.08 -14.47
N PHE A 143 -5.86 12.97 -13.76
CA PHE A 143 -4.87 12.36 -12.87
C PHE A 143 -3.85 11.45 -13.60
N THR A 144 -3.02 12.07 -14.44
CA THR A 144 -1.96 11.42 -15.24
C THR A 144 -0.74 11.10 -14.38
N VAL A 145 -0.40 9.82 -14.25
CA VAL A 145 0.65 9.34 -13.32
C VAL A 145 1.94 8.91 -14.02
N GLY A 146 1.91 8.70 -15.33
CA GLY A 146 3.05 8.15 -16.05
C GLY A 146 2.77 7.89 -17.53
N ALA A 147 3.55 7.01 -18.13
CA ALA A 147 3.42 6.61 -19.52
C ALA A 147 3.51 5.08 -19.69
N LEU A 148 2.89 4.57 -20.76
CA LEU A 148 2.93 3.16 -21.12
C LEU A 148 4.38 2.74 -21.42
N THR A 149 4.82 1.60 -20.89
CA THR A 149 6.22 1.15 -21.07
C THR A 149 6.53 0.81 -22.53
N THR A 150 5.57 0.25 -23.27
CA THR A 150 5.74 -0.13 -24.67
C THR A 150 5.60 1.05 -25.63
N HIS A 151 4.81 2.06 -25.27
CA HIS A 151 4.62 3.28 -26.07
C HIS A 151 4.69 4.54 -25.17
N PRO A 152 5.89 5.11 -24.94
CA PRO A 152 6.10 6.23 -24.01
C PRO A 152 5.36 7.54 -24.36
N SER A 153 4.88 7.66 -25.60
CA SER A 153 4.01 8.75 -26.05
C SER A 153 2.62 8.69 -25.42
N ILE A 154 2.12 7.48 -25.10
CA ILE A 154 0.81 7.26 -24.50
C ILE A 154 0.93 7.50 -22.99
N LYS A 155 0.25 8.54 -22.51
CA LYS A 155 0.15 8.85 -21.09
C LYS A 155 -0.90 7.97 -20.43
N ILE A 156 -0.72 7.65 -19.15
CA ILE A 156 -1.65 6.84 -18.39
C ILE A 156 -2.20 7.67 -17.23
N SER A 157 -3.53 7.74 -17.13
CA SER A 157 -4.24 8.35 -16.01
C SER A 157 -4.94 7.28 -15.19
N LEU A 158 -4.98 7.48 -13.87
CA LEU A 158 -5.75 6.64 -12.96
C LEU A 158 -7.04 7.36 -12.56
N TYR A 159 -8.10 6.58 -12.33
CA TYR A 159 -9.36 7.10 -11.80
C TYR A 159 -9.19 7.39 -10.29
N ALA A 160 -8.96 8.66 -9.96
CA ALA A 160 -8.55 9.10 -8.63
C ALA A 160 -9.59 8.68 -7.57
N THR A 161 -10.88 8.81 -7.89
CA THR A 161 -11.97 8.43 -6.98
C THR A 161 -11.92 6.95 -6.58
N ASN A 162 -11.60 6.03 -7.49
CA ASN A 162 -11.46 4.61 -7.13
C ASN A 162 -10.13 4.35 -6.44
N LEU A 163 -9.04 4.98 -6.89
CA LEU A 163 -7.71 4.80 -6.29
C LEU A 163 -7.75 5.13 -4.79
N PHE A 164 -8.21 6.33 -4.42
CA PHE A 164 -8.22 6.79 -3.03
C PHE A 164 -9.44 6.26 -2.26
N GLY A 165 -10.59 6.11 -2.91
CA GLY A 165 -11.84 5.70 -2.27
C GLY A 165 -11.99 4.21 -2.01
N ARG A 166 -11.15 3.35 -2.62
CA ARG A 166 -11.26 1.88 -2.48
C ARG A 166 -9.97 1.22 -1.99
N HIS A 167 -9.09 2.00 -1.37
CA HIS A 167 -7.77 1.57 -0.90
C HIS A 167 -6.88 1.07 -2.04
N PHE A 168 -5.56 1.18 -1.87
CA PHE A 168 -4.63 0.63 -2.84
C PHE A 168 -3.38 0.07 -2.17
N ALA A 169 -2.68 -0.81 -2.87
CA ALA A 169 -1.42 -1.38 -2.42
C ALA A 169 -0.29 -1.03 -3.40
N ILE A 170 0.89 -0.66 -2.87
CA ILE A 170 2.13 -0.54 -3.62
C ILE A 170 3.07 -1.66 -3.15
N LEU A 171 3.29 -2.64 -4.01
CA LEU A 171 4.00 -3.87 -3.67
C LEU A 171 5.28 -3.99 -4.51
N GLY A 172 6.42 -4.25 -3.89
CA GLY A 172 7.67 -4.38 -4.63
C GLY A 172 8.91 -4.61 -3.77
N GLN A 173 9.89 -5.36 -4.28
CA GLN A 173 11.12 -5.65 -3.53
C GLN A 173 11.94 -4.38 -3.21
N THR A 174 12.94 -4.48 -2.33
CA THR A 174 13.88 -3.38 -2.05
C THR A 174 14.55 -2.88 -3.34
N GLY A 175 14.66 -1.56 -3.51
CA GLY A 175 15.24 -0.93 -4.70
C GLY A 175 14.34 -0.92 -5.95
N SER A 176 13.12 -1.48 -5.90
CA SER A 176 12.20 -1.49 -7.05
C SER A 176 11.61 -0.12 -7.40
N GLY A 177 11.55 0.80 -6.43
CA GLY A 177 11.02 2.17 -6.60
C GLY A 177 9.76 2.49 -5.79
N LYS A 178 9.39 1.73 -4.75
CA LYS A 178 8.18 1.97 -3.93
C LYS A 178 8.03 3.42 -3.45
N SER A 179 9.01 3.93 -2.70
CA SER A 179 8.95 5.29 -2.14
C SER A 179 8.96 6.36 -3.22
N TRP A 180 9.62 6.07 -4.34
CA TRP A 180 9.57 6.87 -5.57
C TRP A 180 8.16 6.95 -6.17
N THR A 181 7.48 5.82 -6.27
CA THR A 181 6.09 5.74 -6.74
C THR A 181 5.15 6.47 -5.78
N VAL A 182 5.31 6.29 -4.46
CA VAL A 182 4.53 7.04 -3.45
C VAL A 182 4.73 8.54 -3.62
N ALA A 183 5.98 9.01 -3.67
CA ALA A 183 6.29 10.43 -3.84
C ALA A 183 5.67 10.98 -5.14
N SER A 184 5.81 10.27 -6.25
CA SER A 184 5.23 10.67 -7.55
C SER A 184 3.71 10.76 -7.52
N VAL A 185 3.04 9.72 -6.98
CA VAL A 185 1.58 9.70 -6.83
C VAL A 185 1.12 10.86 -5.94
N VAL A 186 1.75 11.07 -4.79
CA VAL A 186 1.38 12.15 -3.84
C VAL A 186 1.63 13.54 -4.42
N GLN A 187 2.79 13.77 -5.06
CA GLN A 187 3.07 15.04 -5.74
C GLN A 187 2.02 15.35 -6.81
N LYS A 188 1.67 14.34 -7.62
CA LYS A 188 0.62 14.50 -8.62
C LYS A 188 -0.74 14.74 -7.99
N THR A 189 -1.03 14.08 -6.86
CA THR A 189 -2.29 14.25 -6.14
C THR A 189 -2.43 15.68 -5.65
N VAL A 190 -1.43 16.25 -5.01
CA VAL A 190 -1.52 17.63 -4.50
C VAL A 190 -1.59 18.65 -5.65
N ALA A 191 -0.90 18.39 -6.76
CA ALA A 191 -0.95 19.26 -7.93
C ALA A 191 -2.35 19.34 -8.57
N GLU A 192 -3.06 18.22 -8.69
CA GLU A 192 -4.40 18.17 -9.30
C GLU A 192 -5.55 18.36 -8.28
N MET A 193 -5.31 17.96 -7.03
CA MET A 193 -6.27 17.99 -5.92
C MET A 193 -5.65 18.73 -4.72
N PRO A 194 -5.52 20.07 -4.77
CA PRO A 194 -4.81 20.86 -3.76
C PRO A 194 -5.48 20.89 -2.37
N ARG A 195 -6.70 20.35 -2.27
CA ARG A 195 -7.43 20.16 -0.99
C ARG A 195 -7.34 18.73 -0.46
N ALA A 196 -6.39 17.94 -0.95
CA ALA A 196 -6.13 16.61 -0.41
C ALA A 196 -5.62 16.69 1.04
N HIS A 197 -6.01 15.69 1.85
CA HIS A 197 -5.50 15.50 3.21
C HIS A 197 -4.80 14.15 3.28
N ILE A 198 -3.48 14.15 3.14
CA ILE A 198 -2.66 12.94 3.04
C ILE A 198 -1.80 12.84 4.30
N ILE A 199 -1.82 11.68 4.93
CA ILE A 199 -1.00 11.36 6.10
C ILE A 199 -0.08 10.22 5.74
N ILE A 200 1.24 10.43 5.83
CA ILE A 200 2.25 9.42 5.51
C ILE A 200 2.90 8.95 6.82
N LEU A 201 2.87 7.66 7.09
CA LEU A 201 3.66 7.03 8.13
C LEU A 201 5.02 6.69 7.55
N ASP A 202 6.06 7.46 7.87
CA ASP A 202 7.40 7.26 7.32
C ASP A 202 8.27 6.50 8.33
N LEU A 203 8.53 5.21 8.07
CA LEU A 203 9.29 4.36 8.99
C LEU A 203 10.81 4.54 8.87
N HIS A 204 11.28 5.19 7.81
CA HIS A 204 12.68 5.26 7.44
C HIS A 204 13.22 6.69 7.29
N GLY A 205 12.35 7.70 7.30
CA GLY A 205 12.73 9.10 7.09
C GLY A 205 13.13 9.38 5.64
N GLU A 206 12.50 8.70 4.68
CA GLU A 206 12.82 8.84 3.25
C GLU A 206 12.17 10.06 2.61
N TYR A 207 11.03 10.52 3.16
CA TYR A 207 10.30 11.66 2.62
C TYR A 207 10.76 12.99 3.20
N CYS A 208 11.37 12.96 4.38
CA CYS A 208 11.89 14.14 5.08
C CYS A 208 13.21 13.76 5.75
N TRP A 209 14.30 14.44 5.42
CA TRP A 209 15.61 14.16 6.01
C TRP A 209 16.41 15.43 6.29
N LYS A 210 17.37 15.34 7.20
CA LYS A 210 18.32 16.41 7.51
C LYS A 210 19.65 16.16 6.81
N SER A 211 20.20 17.18 6.16
CA SER A 211 21.57 17.19 5.66
C SER A 211 22.58 17.42 6.79
N LYS A 212 23.88 17.24 6.49
CA LYS A 212 24.98 17.44 7.46
C LYS A 212 25.08 18.87 7.98
N ASP A 213 24.65 19.87 7.22
CA ASP A 213 24.57 21.28 7.61
C ASP A 213 23.26 21.62 8.37
N GLY A 214 22.44 20.62 8.69
CA GLY A 214 21.23 20.76 9.50
C GLY A 214 20.00 21.26 8.72
N LYS A 215 20.08 21.39 7.40
CA LYS A 215 18.94 21.78 6.57
C LYS A 215 17.99 20.62 6.37
N HIS A 216 16.69 20.93 6.39
CA HIS A 216 15.67 19.97 6.05
C HIS A 216 15.50 19.88 4.53
N HIS A 217 15.37 18.65 4.05
CA HIS A 217 15.03 18.31 2.69
C HIS A 217 13.75 17.49 2.70
N TYR A 218 12.94 17.69 1.67
CA TYR A 218 11.62 17.10 1.53
C TYR A 218 11.49 16.48 0.15
N ALA A 219 10.79 15.34 0.08
CA ALA A 219 10.30 14.76 -1.17
C ALA A 219 9.06 15.50 -1.71
N PHE A 220 8.67 16.61 -1.09
CA PHE A 220 7.50 17.42 -1.41
C PHE A 220 7.90 18.89 -1.34
N ASP A 221 7.13 19.78 -1.98
CA ASP A 221 7.33 21.22 -1.83
C ASP A 221 7.08 21.64 -0.36
N ASP A 222 7.93 22.52 0.18
CA ASP A 222 7.92 22.89 1.59
C ASP A 222 6.64 23.66 2.00
N THR A 223 5.93 24.24 1.03
CA THR A 223 4.66 24.95 1.26
C THR A 223 3.47 24.02 1.42
N ILE A 224 3.57 22.76 0.98
CA ILE A 224 2.46 21.79 0.97
C ILE A 224 2.64 20.64 1.97
N VAL A 225 3.82 20.54 2.61
CA VAL A 225 4.15 19.46 3.53
C VAL A 225 4.41 19.97 4.94
N ARG A 226 3.91 19.22 5.92
CA ARG A 226 4.35 19.31 7.30
C ARG A 226 5.06 18.02 7.68
N HIS A 227 6.30 18.15 8.10
CA HIS A 227 7.05 17.07 8.74
C HIS A 227 6.89 17.13 10.25
N VAL A 228 6.60 16.00 10.88
CA VAL A 228 6.53 15.87 12.33
C VAL A 228 7.24 14.60 12.77
N ASP A 229 8.29 14.72 13.60
CA ASP A 229 8.84 13.57 14.32
C ASP A 229 7.77 13.06 15.29
N ALA A 230 7.46 11.76 15.24
CA ALA A 230 6.41 11.18 16.07
C ALA A 230 6.62 11.41 17.58
N ARG A 231 7.88 11.55 18.03
CA ARG A 231 8.22 11.90 19.41
C ARG A 231 7.89 13.35 19.75
N GLU A 232 7.93 14.25 18.76
CA GLU A 232 7.57 15.67 18.94
C GLU A 232 6.07 15.93 18.84
N LEU A 233 5.35 15.09 18.07
CA LEU A 233 3.89 15.09 18.00
C LEU A 233 3.28 14.72 19.36
N GLU A 234 3.97 13.85 20.11
CA GLU A 234 3.58 13.30 21.40
C GLU A 234 2.18 12.70 21.36
N ILE A 235 1.93 11.70 20.51
CA ILE A 235 0.64 10.99 20.54
C ILE A 235 0.58 10.23 21.88
N PRO A 236 -0.25 10.68 22.83
CA PRO A 236 -0.07 10.28 24.22
C PRO A 236 -0.84 9.00 24.53
N TYR A 237 -0.40 8.30 25.58
CA TYR A 237 -1.01 7.06 26.03
C TYR A 237 -2.51 7.19 26.34
N TRP A 238 -2.97 8.37 26.77
CA TRP A 238 -4.37 8.56 27.15
C TRP A 238 -5.34 8.57 25.96
N LEU A 239 -4.83 8.70 24.73
CA LEU A 239 -5.61 8.49 23.52
C LEU A 239 -5.80 7.01 23.16
N MET A 240 -4.99 6.11 23.71
CA MET A 240 -5.06 4.68 23.40
C MET A 240 -6.40 4.08 23.85
N THR A 241 -6.92 3.12 23.09
CA THR A 241 -8.05 2.31 23.54
C THR A 241 -7.63 1.41 24.69
N TYR A 242 -8.61 0.87 25.41
CA TYR A 242 -8.37 -0.16 26.40
C TYR A 242 -7.62 -1.38 25.82
N ALA A 243 -7.96 -1.81 24.61
CA ALA A 243 -7.29 -2.93 23.97
C ALA A 243 -5.81 -2.62 23.69
N GLU A 244 -5.50 -1.43 23.18
CA GLU A 244 -4.13 -0.98 22.92
C GLU A 244 -3.32 -0.81 24.21
N LEU A 245 -3.95 -0.30 25.28
CA LEU A 245 -3.31 -0.20 26.60
C LEU A 245 -3.01 -1.58 27.20
N CYS A 246 -3.93 -2.53 27.04
CA CYS A 246 -3.68 -3.92 27.43
C CYS A 246 -2.54 -4.54 26.62
N ASP A 247 -2.50 -4.35 25.30
CA ASP A 247 -1.39 -4.83 24.45
C ASP A 247 -0.05 -4.21 24.86
N LEU A 248 -0.04 -2.94 25.31
CA LEU A 248 1.17 -2.24 25.74
C LEU A 248 1.64 -2.65 27.15
N LEU A 249 0.71 -2.85 28.10
CA LEU A 249 1.01 -2.96 29.54
C LEU A 249 0.83 -4.37 30.11
N ILE A 250 -0.02 -5.22 29.51
CA ILE A 250 -0.36 -6.55 30.02
C ILE A 250 0.30 -7.61 29.13
N ASP A 251 0.96 -8.58 29.77
CA ASP A 251 1.48 -9.76 29.07
C ASP A 251 0.40 -10.82 29.19
N GLN A 252 -0.18 -11.19 28.06
CA GLN A 252 -1.28 -12.17 28.01
C GLN A 252 -0.83 -13.59 28.39
N THR A 253 0.48 -13.84 28.48
CA THR A 253 1.02 -15.13 28.93
C THR A 253 1.18 -15.22 30.46
N ASP A 254 1.04 -14.10 31.18
CA ASP A 254 1.10 -14.09 32.65
C ASP A 254 -0.11 -14.83 33.24
N PHE A 255 0.13 -15.71 34.22
CA PHE A 255 -0.92 -16.48 34.91
C PHE A 255 -2.00 -15.58 35.53
N SER A 256 -1.62 -14.37 35.95
CA SER A 256 -2.50 -13.39 36.58
C SER A 256 -3.13 -12.40 35.57
N ALA A 257 -2.90 -12.56 34.26
CA ALA A 257 -3.35 -11.63 33.23
C ALA A 257 -4.85 -11.31 33.29
N HIS A 258 -5.70 -12.30 33.61
CA HIS A 258 -7.15 -12.07 33.73
C HIS A 258 -7.51 -11.11 34.89
N ASN A 259 -6.86 -11.27 36.03
CA ASN A 259 -7.03 -10.38 37.19
C ASN A 259 -6.45 -8.99 36.91
N GLN A 260 -5.27 -8.94 36.25
CA GLN A 260 -4.63 -7.71 35.81
C GLN A 260 -5.56 -6.89 34.92
N THR A 261 -6.12 -7.55 33.89
CA THR A 261 -7.06 -6.98 32.92
C THR A 261 -8.31 -6.40 33.59
N THR A 262 -8.92 -7.15 34.51
CA THR A 262 -10.16 -6.72 35.18
C THR A 262 -9.94 -5.48 36.06
N VAL A 263 -8.91 -5.49 36.91
CA VAL A 263 -8.65 -4.35 37.80
C VAL A 263 -8.16 -3.13 37.03
N PHE A 264 -7.36 -3.32 35.99
CA PHE A 264 -6.93 -2.24 35.11
C PHE A 264 -8.12 -1.56 34.41
N ARG A 265 -9.09 -2.35 33.92
CA ARG A 265 -10.34 -1.82 33.34
C ARG A 265 -11.09 -0.93 34.33
N ASP A 266 -11.27 -1.38 35.57
CA ASP A 266 -12.02 -0.63 36.58
C ASP A 266 -11.33 0.69 36.92
N ALA A 267 -10.02 0.66 37.16
CA ALA A 267 -9.21 1.85 37.44
C ALA A 267 -9.24 2.85 36.27
N LEU A 268 -9.12 2.36 35.03
CA LEU A 268 -9.18 3.20 33.83
C LEU A 268 -10.55 3.87 33.66
N SER A 269 -11.61 3.09 33.84
CA SER A 269 -13.00 3.56 33.74
C SER A 269 -13.28 4.68 34.75
N GLU A 270 -12.82 4.52 35.99
CA GLU A 270 -12.98 5.52 37.05
C GLU A 270 -12.25 6.83 36.69
N GLN A 271 -10.97 6.76 36.30
CA GLN A 271 -10.20 7.95 35.94
C GLN A 271 -10.80 8.71 34.76
N ARG A 272 -11.21 7.99 33.70
CA ARG A 272 -11.86 8.62 32.55
C ARG A 272 -13.18 9.28 32.94
N LEU A 273 -13.98 8.64 33.80
CA LEU A 273 -15.25 9.22 34.27
C LEU A 273 -15.03 10.52 35.07
N ILE A 274 -13.98 10.57 35.90
CA ILE A 274 -13.61 11.78 36.66
C ILE A 274 -13.26 12.92 35.69
N GLU A 275 -12.38 12.65 34.72
CA GLU A 275 -11.97 13.64 33.73
C GLU A 275 -13.13 14.07 32.83
N GLY A 276 -13.96 13.12 32.38
CA GLY A 276 -15.13 13.38 31.56
C GLY A 276 -16.11 14.32 32.26
N LYS A 277 -16.37 14.11 33.55
CA LYS A 277 -17.18 15.05 34.35
C LYS A 277 -16.51 16.42 34.47
N ARG A 278 -15.18 16.48 34.66
CA ARG A 278 -14.42 17.73 34.78
C ARG A 278 -14.55 18.61 33.54
N ILE A 279 -14.55 18.01 32.35
CA ILE A 279 -14.69 18.72 31.06
C ILE A 279 -16.14 18.82 30.57
N GLY A 280 -17.11 18.37 31.38
CA GLY A 280 -18.54 18.53 31.11
C GLY A 280 -19.15 17.51 30.12
N LEU A 281 -18.58 16.32 29.97
CA LEU A 281 -19.18 15.25 29.17
C LEU A 281 -20.39 14.62 29.87
N GLU A 282 -21.49 14.46 29.15
CA GLU A 282 -22.68 13.75 29.66
C GLU A 282 -22.46 12.24 29.82
N ARG A 283 -21.65 11.65 28.92
CA ARG A 283 -21.34 10.22 28.90
C ARG A 283 -19.86 10.02 28.71
N THR A 284 -19.32 9.06 29.46
CA THR A 284 -17.93 8.64 29.33
C THR A 284 -17.87 7.12 29.34
N THR A 285 -17.12 6.58 28.40
CA THR A 285 -16.86 5.16 28.22
C THR A 285 -15.39 4.86 28.46
N LEU A 286 -15.07 3.56 28.53
CA LEU A 286 -13.70 3.09 28.69
C LEU A 286 -12.74 3.57 27.59
N ASP A 287 -13.26 3.84 26.39
CA ASP A 287 -12.47 4.27 25.22
C ASP A 287 -12.65 5.76 24.88
N THR A 288 -13.34 6.54 25.73
CA THR A 288 -13.47 8.00 25.52
C THR A 288 -12.10 8.68 25.60
N PRO A 289 -11.66 9.47 24.60
CA PRO A 289 -10.31 10.02 24.49
C PRO A 289 -10.10 11.23 25.41
N VAL A 290 -10.09 10.97 26.72
CA VAL A 290 -9.86 11.96 27.77
C VAL A 290 -8.63 11.60 28.57
N TYR A 291 -7.95 12.63 29.07
CA TYR A 291 -6.76 12.47 29.90
C TYR A 291 -7.05 11.61 31.14
N PHE A 292 -6.11 10.75 31.48
CA PHE A 292 -6.07 10.09 32.78
C PHE A 292 -4.62 10.00 33.23
N ASP A 293 -4.37 10.14 34.53
CA ASP A 293 -3.02 10.03 35.08
C ASP A 293 -2.64 8.56 35.27
N ILE A 294 -1.61 8.10 34.56
CA ILE A 294 -1.13 6.71 34.65
C ILE A 294 -0.57 6.39 36.05
N GLY A 295 -0.09 7.39 36.77
CA GLY A 295 0.34 7.27 38.17
C GLY A 295 -0.83 6.96 39.11
N GLU A 296 -2.01 7.50 38.86
CA GLU A 296 -3.23 7.14 39.63
C GLU A 296 -3.67 5.70 39.34
N ILE A 297 -3.55 5.24 38.09
CA ILE A 297 -3.78 3.83 37.74
C ILE A 297 -2.79 2.92 38.47
N ARG A 298 -1.51 3.29 38.49
CA ARG A 298 -0.46 2.57 39.22
C ARG A 298 -0.79 2.45 40.71
N LYS A 299 -1.18 3.56 41.36
CA LYS A 299 -1.58 3.58 42.78
C LYS A 299 -2.79 2.68 43.05
N ALA A 300 -3.79 2.68 42.16
CA ALA A 300 -4.97 1.84 42.29
C ALA A 300 -4.61 0.34 42.23
N LEU A 301 -3.70 -0.04 41.33
CA LEU A 301 -3.20 -1.41 41.21
C LEU A 301 -2.35 -1.81 42.43
N GLU A 302 -1.46 -0.94 42.89
CA GLU A 302 -0.63 -1.15 44.08
C GLU A 302 -1.48 -1.38 45.34
N ALA A 303 -2.55 -0.60 45.51
CA ALA A 303 -3.50 -0.77 46.61
C ALA A 303 -4.22 -2.14 46.58
N LYS A 304 -4.51 -2.68 45.40
CA LYS A 304 -5.12 -4.01 45.22
C LYS A 304 -4.11 -5.16 45.39
N ASN A 305 -2.83 -4.88 45.17
CA ASN A 305 -1.73 -5.82 45.27
C ASN A 305 -1.20 -6.00 46.72
N GLY A 306 -1.51 -5.04 47.60
CA GLY A 306 -1.09 -5.04 49.00
C GLY A 306 -1.79 -6.07 49.90
N LEU A 307 -1.39 -6.09 51.17
CA LEU A 307 -2.10 -6.82 52.23
C LEU A 307 -3.41 -6.09 52.57
N VAL A 308 -4.45 -6.86 52.87
CA VAL A 308 -5.76 -6.34 53.31
C VAL A 308 -5.93 -6.49 54.80
N GLN A 309 -6.68 -5.58 55.42
CA GLN A 309 -6.97 -5.60 56.85
C GLN A 309 -7.88 -6.80 57.18
N GLY A 310 -7.35 -7.77 57.92
CA GLY A 310 -8.13 -8.84 58.55
C GLY A 310 -8.69 -8.42 59.91
N ALA A 311 -9.44 -9.32 60.56
CA ALA A 311 -10.10 -9.04 61.84
C ALA A 311 -9.14 -8.57 62.97
N THR A 312 -7.87 -8.99 62.93
CA THR A 312 -6.86 -8.64 63.94
C THR A 312 -5.48 -8.31 63.38
N LYS A 313 -5.19 -8.62 62.12
CA LYS A 313 -3.89 -8.35 61.47
C LYS A 313 -4.03 -8.20 59.96
N MET A 314 -3.04 -7.60 59.32
CA MET A 314 -2.90 -7.61 57.87
C MET A 314 -2.75 -9.05 57.36
N ILE A 315 -3.55 -9.41 56.36
CA ILE A 315 -3.55 -10.74 55.72
C ILE A 315 -3.36 -10.61 54.21
N LYS A 316 -2.84 -11.66 53.58
CA LYS A 316 -2.76 -11.73 52.12
C LYS A 316 -4.18 -11.81 51.57
N GLY A 317 -4.58 -10.82 50.79
CA GLY A 317 -5.83 -10.83 50.04
C GLY A 317 -5.76 -11.79 48.87
N THR A 318 -6.90 -12.01 48.21
CA THR A 318 -7.01 -12.87 47.03
C THR A 318 -6.17 -12.41 45.84
N LEU A 319 -5.82 -11.12 45.82
CA LEU A 319 -5.07 -10.47 44.74
C LEU A 319 -3.64 -10.08 45.16
N THR A 320 -3.20 -10.41 46.37
CA THR A 320 -1.86 -10.03 46.85
C THR A 320 -0.78 -10.72 46.01
N GLY A 321 0.12 -9.93 45.42
CA GLY A 321 1.19 -10.40 44.51
C GLY A 321 0.75 -10.66 43.08
N ALA A 322 -0.56 -10.55 42.76
CA ALA A 322 -1.07 -10.78 41.41
C ALA A 322 -0.68 -9.67 40.42
N PHE A 323 -0.15 -8.55 40.90
CA PHE A 323 0.23 -7.40 40.06
C PHE A 323 1.73 -7.10 40.10
N ASP A 324 2.56 -7.89 40.78
CA ASP A 324 4.01 -7.63 40.93
C ASP A 324 4.69 -7.49 39.55
N ASN A 325 4.45 -8.47 38.66
CA ASN A 325 4.99 -8.45 37.30
C ASN A 325 4.43 -7.29 36.46
N PHE A 326 3.17 -6.90 36.68
CA PHE A 326 2.56 -5.78 35.96
C PHE A 326 3.18 -4.46 36.41
N LEU A 327 3.26 -4.21 37.73
CA LEU A 327 3.81 -3.00 38.31
C LEU A 327 5.29 -2.84 37.94
N MET A 328 6.08 -3.91 38.02
CA MET A 328 7.49 -3.88 37.62
C MET A 328 7.65 -3.51 36.13
N ARG A 329 6.79 -4.04 35.25
CA ARG A 329 6.83 -3.72 33.81
C ARG A 329 6.34 -2.30 33.53
N LEU A 330 5.29 -1.84 34.20
CA LEU A 330 4.81 -0.47 34.12
C LEU A 330 5.91 0.50 34.56
N ASP A 331 6.54 0.26 35.70
CA ASP A 331 7.64 1.08 36.22
C ASP A 331 8.85 1.06 35.28
N SER A 332 9.20 -0.09 34.72
CA SER A 332 10.26 -0.20 33.71
C SER A 332 9.96 0.67 32.47
N LYS A 333 8.72 0.66 31.98
CA LYS A 333 8.31 1.47 30.83
C LYS A 333 8.22 2.98 31.15
N LEU A 334 7.71 3.35 32.33
CA LEU A 334 7.61 4.75 32.75
C LEU A 334 8.97 5.42 32.95
N ASN A 335 9.98 4.65 33.34
CA ASN A 335 11.33 5.16 33.59
C ASN A 335 12.25 5.11 32.35
N ASP A 336 11.83 4.44 31.28
CA ASP A 336 12.60 4.37 30.04
C ASP A 336 12.28 5.58 29.16
N VAL A 337 13.26 6.49 29.07
CA VAL A 337 13.22 7.76 28.33
C VAL A 337 12.77 7.58 26.88
N ARG A 338 13.00 6.41 26.29
CA ARG A 338 12.57 6.10 24.92
C ARG A 338 11.05 6.13 24.75
N TYR A 339 10.27 5.97 25.83
CA TYR A 339 8.81 6.06 25.81
C TYR A 339 8.26 7.40 26.30
N ASP A 340 9.10 8.39 26.63
CA ASP A 340 8.64 9.66 27.21
C ASP A 340 7.62 10.37 26.32
N PHE A 341 7.78 10.32 25.00
CA PHE A 341 6.84 10.94 24.07
C PHE A 341 5.42 10.35 24.15
N LEU A 342 5.30 9.09 24.56
CA LEU A 342 4.04 8.35 24.68
C LEU A 342 3.51 8.42 26.11
N LEU A 343 4.36 8.09 27.10
CA LEU A 343 4.00 7.88 28.50
C LEU A 343 4.16 9.13 29.38
N ASN A 344 5.08 10.04 29.03
CA ASN A 344 5.38 11.27 29.78
C ASN A 344 5.28 12.53 28.87
N PRO A 345 4.16 12.74 28.14
CA PRO A 345 4.04 13.83 27.18
C PRO A 345 4.11 15.21 27.87
N LYS A 346 4.88 16.15 27.31
CA LYS A 346 5.06 17.50 27.88
C LYS A 346 4.03 18.50 27.34
N LYS A 347 3.67 18.38 26.06
CA LYS A 347 2.68 19.21 25.35
C LYS A 347 1.28 18.64 25.47
N ARG A 348 1.13 17.31 25.37
CA ARG A 348 -0.18 16.63 25.31
C ARG A 348 -0.56 16.00 26.64
N ASN A 349 -0.53 16.78 27.72
CA ASN A 349 -0.73 16.31 29.10
C ASN A 349 -2.13 16.61 29.68
N ASN A 350 -3.10 16.98 28.84
CA ASN A 350 -4.47 17.26 29.27
C ASN A 350 -5.46 17.11 28.09
N SER A 351 -6.74 16.92 28.41
CA SER A 351 -7.81 16.73 27.41
C SER A 351 -7.99 17.92 26.45
N ALA A 352 -7.67 19.15 26.86
CA ALA A 352 -7.81 20.33 26.00
C ALA A 352 -6.80 20.33 24.83
N SER A 353 -5.67 19.63 24.97
CA SER A 353 -4.64 19.52 23.94
C SER A 353 -5.06 18.69 22.71
N LEU A 354 -6.16 17.94 22.79
CA LEU A 354 -6.65 17.07 21.73
C LEU A 354 -6.99 17.84 20.45
N SER A 355 -7.68 18.98 20.56
CA SER A 355 -8.09 19.75 19.38
C SER A 355 -6.88 20.20 18.57
N THR A 356 -5.87 20.77 19.23
CA THR A 356 -4.62 21.18 18.57
C THR A 356 -3.89 19.98 17.95
N LEU A 357 -3.91 18.81 18.61
CA LEU A 357 -3.27 17.59 18.10
C LEU A 357 -3.92 17.14 16.80
N LEU A 358 -5.25 17.07 16.78
CA LEU A 358 -6.00 16.67 15.59
C LEU A 358 -5.80 17.66 14.46
N ARG A 359 -5.76 18.98 14.74
CA ARG A 359 -5.46 20.00 13.73
C ARG A 359 -4.09 19.81 13.12
N ASP A 360 -3.06 19.61 13.93
CA ASP A 360 -1.70 19.34 13.44
C ASP A 360 -1.66 18.06 12.60
N PHE A 361 -2.35 17.02 13.07
CA PHE A 361 -2.41 15.70 12.46
C PHE A 361 -3.03 15.72 11.06
N VAL A 362 -4.17 16.38 10.88
CA VAL A 362 -4.89 16.45 9.58
C VAL A 362 -4.46 17.62 8.68
N GLY A 363 -3.36 18.30 9.01
CA GLY A 363 -2.84 19.41 8.19
C GLY A 363 -3.62 20.73 8.33
N LEU A 364 -4.42 20.89 9.39
CA LEU A 364 -5.21 22.09 9.73
C LEU A 364 -4.59 22.93 10.86
N GLY A 365 -3.28 22.75 11.10
CA GLY A 365 -2.49 23.51 12.07
C GLY A 365 -2.33 24.99 11.69
N GLU A 366 -1.31 25.65 12.23
CA GLU A 366 -1.03 27.08 11.95
C GLU A 366 -0.88 27.35 10.45
N SER A 367 -0.11 26.50 9.76
CA SER A 367 -0.04 26.47 8.31
C SER A 367 -0.85 25.30 7.78
N LYS A 368 -1.79 25.59 6.87
CA LYS A 368 -2.59 24.55 6.21
C LYS A 368 -1.74 23.87 5.15
N VAL A 369 -1.63 22.56 5.24
CA VAL A 369 -0.82 21.74 4.34
C VAL A 369 -1.64 20.56 3.84
N ALA A 370 -1.33 20.08 2.64
CA ALA A 370 -2.01 18.92 2.05
C ALA A 370 -1.42 17.59 2.52
N VAL A 371 -0.12 17.58 2.89
CA VAL A 371 0.62 16.37 3.28
C VAL A 371 1.17 16.53 4.69
N THR A 372 0.83 15.60 5.59
CA THR A 372 1.45 15.44 6.90
C THR A 372 2.32 14.18 6.88
N VAL A 373 3.63 14.34 6.97
CA VAL A 373 4.59 13.23 7.11
C VAL A 373 4.89 13.03 8.58
N ILE A 374 4.54 11.86 9.12
CA ILE A 374 4.85 11.46 10.49
C ILE A 374 6.06 10.54 10.45
N ASP A 375 7.21 11.05 10.88
CA ASP A 375 8.46 10.32 10.93
C ASP A 375 8.51 9.41 12.17
N LEU A 376 8.51 8.10 11.91
CA LEU A 376 8.61 7.01 12.89
C LEU A 376 10.03 6.42 12.95
N SER A 377 10.99 6.94 12.18
CA SER A 377 12.36 6.42 12.12
C SER A 377 13.10 6.54 13.46
N SER A 378 12.71 7.53 14.27
CA SER A 378 13.24 7.79 15.61
C SER A 378 12.48 7.06 16.72
N VAL A 379 11.34 6.44 16.41
CA VAL A 379 10.55 5.65 17.37
C VAL A 379 11.18 4.27 17.56
N PRO A 380 11.34 3.80 18.82
CA PRO A 380 11.88 2.48 19.11
C PRO A 380 11.10 1.36 18.41
N PHE A 381 11.82 0.36 17.89
CA PHE A 381 11.25 -0.72 17.08
C PHE A 381 10.14 -1.52 17.77
N ASP A 382 10.21 -1.68 19.09
CA ASP A 382 9.28 -2.49 19.88
C ASP A 382 7.91 -1.81 20.10
N VAL A 383 7.83 -0.48 20.04
CA VAL A 383 6.56 0.28 20.16
C VAL A 383 6.09 0.93 18.87
N ARG A 384 6.95 0.98 17.85
CA ARG A 384 6.61 1.48 16.52
C ARG A 384 5.30 0.89 15.98
N PRO A 385 5.01 -0.43 16.10
CA PRO A 385 3.74 -0.97 15.63
C PRO A 385 2.51 -0.39 16.33
N THR A 386 2.59 -0.23 17.65
CA THR A 386 1.51 0.33 18.46
C THR A 386 1.26 1.79 18.12
N VAL A 387 2.33 2.58 17.94
CA VAL A 387 2.23 4.00 17.54
C VAL A 387 1.63 4.13 16.14
N ALA A 388 2.10 3.34 15.17
CA ALA A 388 1.55 3.34 13.81
C ALA A 388 0.06 2.97 13.80
N ALA A 389 -0.35 1.95 14.56
CA ALA A 389 -1.74 1.55 14.69
C ALA A 389 -2.61 2.63 15.35
N GLN A 390 -2.11 3.28 16.40
CA GLN A 390 -2.79 4.39 17.07
C GLN A 390 -3.00 5.57 16.10
N ILE A 391 -1.99 5.90 15.31
CA ILE A 391 -2.11 6.92 14.25
C ILE A 391 -3.19 6.55 13.24
N GLY A 392 -3.18 5.31 12.74
CA GLY A 392 -4.19 4.87 11.78
C GLY A 392 -5.59 4.96 12.35
N ARG A 393 -5.78 4.50 13.60
CA ARG A 393 -7.05 4.62 14.30
C ARG A 393 -7.47 6.08 14.46
N LEU A 394 -6.55 6.97 14.80
CA LEU A 394 -6.83 8.40 14.94
C LEU A 394 -7.36 9.02 13.64
N ALA A 395 -6.78 8.66 12.48
CA ALA A 395 -7.28 9.08 11.17
C ALA A 395 -8.70 8.59 10.91
N PHE A 396 -8.99 7.32 11.25
CA PHE A 396 -10.33 6.77 11.13
C PHE A 396 -11.34 7.44 12.06
N GLU A 397 -11.00 7.57 13.34
CA GLU A 397 -11.89 8.14 14.35
C GLU A 397 -12.17 9.62 14.09
N PHE A 398 -11.17 10.39 13.64
CA PHE A 398 -11.37 11.79 13.27
C PHE A 398 -12.51 11.93 12.26
N ASN A 399 -12.47 11.16 11.17
CA ASN A 399 -13.50 11.22 10.14
C ASN A 399 -14.79 10.49 10.51
N TYR A 400 -14.73 9.44 11.34
CA TYR A 400 -15.92 8.79 11.89
C TYR A 400 -16.79 9.77 12.69
N TRP A 401 -16.16 10.67 13.45
CA TRP A 401 -16.85 11.68 14.27
C TRP A 401 -17.06 13.03 13.55
N ASN A 402 -16.41 13.25 12.40
CA ASN A 402 -16.57 14.46 11.60
C ASN A 402 -17.89 14.42 10.81
N PRO A 403 -18.86 15.33 11.02
CA PRO A 403 -20.09 15.35 10.22
C PRO A 403 -19.85 15.68 8.73
N GLU A 404 -18.74 16.35 8.39
CA GLU A 404 -18.35 16.73 7.03
C GLU A 404 -17.36 15.73 6.40
N TYR A 405 -17.29 14.49 6.90
CA TYR A 405 -16.33 13.48 6.44
C TYR A 405 -16.32 13.21 4.93
N ARG A 406 -17.44 13.47 4.24
CA ARG A 406 -17.56 13.29 2.78
C ARG A 406 -16.80 14.37 2.00
N ASP A 407 -16.74 15.58 2.55
CA ASP A 407 -16.06 16.73 1.95
C ASP A 407 -14.62 16.86 2.46
N PHE A 408 -14.24 16.05 3.44
CA PHE A 408 -12.90 15.99 4.03
C PHE A 408 -12.34 14.55 4.00
N PRO A 409 -12.10 13.96 2.82
CA PRO A 409 -11.51 12.63 2.75
C PRO A 409 -10.05 12.64 3.20
N ILE A 410 -9.65 11.66 4.01
CA ILE A 410 -8.28 11.47 4.49
C ILE A 410 -7.67 10.27 3.78
N MET A 411 -6.44 10.42 3.30
CA MET A 411 -5.65 9.34 2.72
C MET A 411 -4.50 8.95 3.65
N LEU A 412 -4.55 7.76 4.24
CA LEU A 412 -3.48 7.23 5.08
C LEU A 412 -2.53 6.35 4.26
N ILE A 413 -1.26 6.73 4.18
CA ILE A 413 -0.20 5.98 3.51
C ILE A 413 0.68 5.29 4.56
N CYS A 414 0.67 3.96 4.50
CA CYS A 414 1.34 3.07 5.44
C CYS A 414 2.61 2.48 4.78
N GLU A 415 3.77 3.13 4.97
CA GLU A 415 5.07 2.54 4.60
C GLU A 415 5.35 1.26 5.36
N GLU A 416 6.09 0.34 4.75
CA GLU A 416 6.64 -0.85 5.41
C GLU A 416 5.59 -1.61 6.26
N ALA A 417 4.37 -1.70 5.73
CA ALA A 417 3.18 -2.08 6.48
C ALA A 417 3.28 -3.46 7.15
N HIS A 418 4.11 -4.37 6.65
CA HIS A 418 4.34 -5.68 7.28
C HIS A 418 4.93 -5.56 8.70
N SER A 419 5.61 -4.45 9.01
CA SER A 419 6.19 -4.19 10.33
C SER A 419 5.13 -3.97 11.43
N TYR A 420 3.90 -3.59 11.08
CA TYR A 420 2.85 -3.24 12.06
C TYR A 420 1.44 -3.68 11.70
N ILE A 421 1.25 -4.24 10.51
CA ILE A 421 0.02 -4.91 10.07
C ILE A 421 0.37 -6.37 9.70
N PRO A 422 0.93 -7.16 10.63
CA PRO A 422 1.42 -8.50 10.30
C PRO A 422 0.26 -9.46 9.97
N ARG A 423 0.54 -10.43 9.11
CA ARG A 423 -0.39 -11.52 8.77
C ARG A 423 -0.70 -12.38 9.99
N GLU A 424 0.32 -12.80 10.72
CA GLU A 424 0.19 -13.62 11.91
C GLU A 424 -0.18 -12.77 13.14
N SER A 425 -1.18 -13.22 13.90
CA SER A 425 -1.51 -12.61 15.18
C SER A 425 -0.59 -13.13 16.27
N LYS A 426 0.57 -12.48 16.47
CA LYS A 426 1.23 -12.56 17.78
C LYS A 426 0.36 -11.80 18.79
N SER A 427 0.16 -12.36 19.98
CA SER A 427 -0.77 -11.81 21.00
C SER A 427 -0.51 -10.33 21.32
N GLN A 428 0.75 -9.90 21.25
CA GLN A 428 1.21 -8.54 21.59
C GLN A 428 0.72 -7.42 20.65
N PHE A 429 0.22 -7.72 19.44
CA PHE A 429 -0.20 -6.70 18.46
C PHE A 429 -1.63 -6.91 17.95
N ALA A 430 -2.43 -7.71 18.65
CA ALA A 430 -3.75 -8.10 18.18
C ALA A 430 -4.73 -6.91 18.11
N GLY A 431 -4.71 -6.00 19.09
CA GLY A 431 -5.52 -4.77 19.09
C GLY A 431 -5.08 -3.81 17.99
N SER A 432 -3.77 -3.57 17.89
CA SER A 432 -3.16 -2.72 16.86
C SER A 432 -3.53 -3.15 15.44
N ARG A 433 -3.44 -4.46 15.14
CA ARG A 433 -3.83 -5.03 13.85
C ARG A 433 -5.33 -4.86 13.58
N LYS A 434 -6.18 -5.12 14.58
CA LYS A 434 -7.64 -5.00 14.45
C LYS A 434 -8.06 -3.57 14.07
N SER A 435 -7.39 -2.56 14.62
CA SER A 435 -7.63 -1.16 14.24
C SER A 435 -7.41 -0.95 12.74
N MET A 436 -6.28 -1.39 12.20
CA MET A 436 -5.98 -1.25 10.76
C MET A 436 -6.92 -2.06 9.87
N GLU A 437 -7.28 -3.29 10.27
CA GLU A 437 -8.28 -4.11 9.57
C GLU A 437 -9.66 -3.46 9.53
N ARG A 438 -10.03 -2.71 10.57
CA ARG A 438 -11.28 -1.95 10.60
C ARG A 438 -11.27 -0.82 9.57
N ILE A 439 -10.16 -0.10 9.42
CA ILE A 439 -10.01 0.94 8.39
C ILE A 439 -10.21 0.34 7.00
N ALA A 440 -9.59 -0.81 6.73
CA ALA A 440 -9.73 -1.48 5.45
C ALA A 440 -11.17 -1.94 5.15
N LYS A 441 -11.96 -2.32 6.17
CA LYS A 441 -13.36 -2.78 6.01
C LYS A 441 -14.37 -1.65 5.98
N GLU A 442 -14.15 -0.58 6.74
CA GLU A 442 -15.14 0.46 7.03
C GLU A 442 -14.73 1.85 6.56
N GLY A 443 -13.43 2.10 6.36
CA GLY A 443 -12.85 3.43 6.09
C GLY A 443 -13.49 4.13 4.89
N ARG A 444 -13.75 3.38 3.80
CA ARG A 444 -14.46 3.90 2.62
C ARG A 444 -15.79 4.59 2.95
N LYS A 445 -16.55 4.10 3.94
CA LYS A 445 -17.85 4.69 4.32
C LYS A 445 -17.69 6.06 5.00
N TYR A 446 -16.54 6.30 5.62
CA TYR A 446 -16.23 7.50 6.38
C TYR A 446 -15.19 8.39 5.69
N GLY A 447 -14.94 8.19 4.39
CA GLY A 447 -13.98 9.01 3.64
C GLY A 447 -12.53 8.80 4.10
N VAL A 448 -12.16 7.60 4.55
CA VAL A 448 -10.77 7.27 4.93
C VAL A 448 -10.22 6.23 3.97
N GLY A 449 -9.33 6.68 3.09
CA GLY A 449 -8.55 5.85 2.18
C GLY A 449 -7.31 5.28 2.87
N LEU A 450 -6.83 4.14 2.38
CA LEU A 450 -5.67 3.42 2.92
C LEU A 450 -4.77 3.01 1.77
N ALA A 451 -3.48 3.35 1.84
CA ALA A 451 -2.45 2.87 0.94
C ALA A 451 -1.49 2.00 1.72
N VAL A 452 -1.34 0.75 1.29
CA VAL A 452 -0.44 -0.21 1.90
C VAL A 452 0.81 -0.32 1.06
N VAL A 453 1.95 0.09 1.60
CA VAL A 453 3.24 0.00 0.91
C VAL A 453 4.07 -1.08 1.60
N SER A 454 4.51 -2.10 0.85
CA SER A 454 5.30 -3.20 1.42
C SER A 454 6.17 -3.91 0.39
N GLN A 455 7.34 -4.34 0.83
CA GLN A 455 8.24 -5.24 0.12
C GLN A 455 8.02 -6.71 0.41
N ARG A 456 7.23 -7.04 1.44
CA ARG A 456 6.89 -8.41 1.83
C ARG A 456 5.37 -8.57 1.88
N PRO A 457 4.70 -8.69 0.71
CA PRO A 457 3.24 -8.75 0.67
C PRO A 457 2.69 -9.93 1.48
N HIS A 458 3.34 -11.10 1.46
CA HIS A 458 2.89 -12.29 2.20
C HIS A 458 2.93 -12.15 3.73
N GLU A 459 3.68 -11.18 4.26
CA GLU A 459 3.78 -10.90 5.71
C GLU A 459 2.73 -9.88 6.19
N VAL A 460 1.97 -9.25 5.29
CA VAL A 460 0.92 -8.27 5.63
C VAL A 460 -0.43 -8.97 5.86
N SER A 461 -1.30 -8.38 6.69
CA SER A 461 -2.68 -8.86 6.88
C SER A 461 -3.40 -9.04 5.54
N GLU A 462 -3.80 -10.29 5.28
CA GLU A 462 -4.61 -10.69 4.13
C GLU A 462 -5.97 -9.98 4.13
N THR A 463 -6.51 -9.71 5.33
CA THR A 463 -7.73 -8.90 5.49
C THR A 463 -7.54 -7.50 4.93
N VAL A 464 -6.39 -6.86 5.14
CA VAL A 464 -6.17 -5.49 4.64
C VAL A 464 -5.90 -5.51 3.14
N LEU A 465 -5.03 -6.39 2.66
CA LEU A 465 -4.69 -6.46 1.24
C LEU A 465 -5.89 -6.88 0.37
N SER A 466 -6.76 -7.77 0.83
CA SER A 466 -7.97 -8.18 0.10
C SER A 466 -9.03 -7.07 -0.03
N GLN A 467 -8.95 -6.01 0.78
CA GLN A 467 -9.82 -4.84 0.65
C GLN A 467 -9.23 -3.75 -0.28
N CYS A 468 -8.00 -3.91 -0.75
CA CYS A 468 -7.40 -2.99 -1.71
C CYS A 468 -8.03 -3.19 -3.10
N GLY A 469 -8.70 -2.15 -3.61
CA GLY A 469 -9.31 -2.18 -4.95
C GLY A 469 -8.30 -2.01 -6.09
N THR A 470 -7.11 -1.49 -5.81
CA THR A 470 -6.04 -1.27 -6.80
C THR A 470 -4.70 -1.80 -6.29
N PHE A 471 -3.95 -2.45 -7.17
CA PHE A 471 -2.60 -2.95 -6.89
C PHE A 471 -1.61 -2.33 -7.86
N ILE A 472 -0.61 -1.65 -7.33
CA ILE A 472 0.53 -1.11 -8.05
C ILE A 472 1.72 -2.01 -7.73
N CYS A 473 1.98 -2.98 -8.60
CA CYS A 473 3.00 -3.99 -8.39
C CYS A 473 4.27 -3.59 -9.15
N LEU A 474 5.31 -3.19 -8.43
CA LEU A 474 6.66 -3.05 -8.98
C LEU A 474 7.33 -4.42 -9.09
N ARG A 475 8.62 -4.42 -9.46
CA ARG A 475 9.41 -5.64 -9.57
C ARG A 475 9.33 -6.50 -8.30
N VAL A 476 8.99 -7.77 -8.47
CA VAL A 476 8.98 -8.81 -7.44
C VAL A 476 9.56 -10.08 -8.05
N THR A 477 10.70 -10.54 -7.55
CA THR A 477 11.37 -11.76 -8.06
C THR A 477 11.06 -13.02 -7.25
N ASN A 478 10.59 -12.88 -6.01
CA ASN A 478 10.26 -14.03 -5.15
C ASN A 478 9.00 -14.75 -5.69
N PRO A 479 9.05 -16.07 -5.98
CA PRO A 479 7.89 -16.82 -6.46
C PRO A 479 6.72 -16.88 -5.47
N ASP A 480 6.98 -16.94 -4.17
CA ASP A 480 5.94 -17.00 -3.14
C ASP A 480 5.16 -15.68 -3.06
N ASP A 481 5.87 -14.56 -3.15
CA ASP A 481 5.25 -13.23 -3.21
C ASP A 481 4.44 -13.04 -4.50
N GLN A 482 4.95 -13.50 -5.65
CA GLN A 482 4.20 -13.47 -6.91
C GLN A 482 2.94 -14.34 -6.83
N ALA A 483 3.04 -15.54 -6.29
CA ALA A 483 1.91 -16.44 -6.09
C ALA A 483 0.88 -15.85 -5.11
N TYR A 484 1.34 -15.12 -4.10
CA TYR A 484 0.46 -14.42 -3.16
C TYR A 484 -0.25 -13.23 -3.82
N ILE A 485 0.47 -12.37 -4.55
CA ILE A 485 -0.13 -11.26 -5.31
C ILE A 485 -1.18 -11.78 -6.30
N ARG A 486 -0.88 -12.88 -7.02
CA ARG A 486 -1.81 -13.54 -7.95
C ARG A 486 -3.14 -13.93 -7.30
N LYS A 487 -3.17 -14.24 -6.00
CA LYS A 487 -4.39 -14.58 -5.25
C LYS A 487 -5.18 -13.35 -4.80
N LEU A 488 -4.55 -12.19 -4.72
CA LEU A 488 -5.16 -10.95 -4.25
C LEU A 488 -5.83 -10.15 -5.37
N VAL A 489 -5.29 -10.25 -6.58
CA VAL A 489 -5.82 -9.55 -7.77
C VAL A 489 -7.01 -10.33 -8.36
N PRO A 490 -7.87 -9.68 -9.17
CA PRO A 490 -8.93 -10.36 -9.89
C PRO A 490 -8.41 -11.56 -10.71
N GLU A 491 -9.18 -12.64 -10.78
CA GLU A 491 -8.76 -13.89 -11.43
C GLU A 491 -8.34 -13.69 -12.89
N SER A 492 -9.06 -12.81 -13.61
CA SER A 492 -8.74 -12.43 -15.00
C SER A 492 -7.40 -11.73 -15.15
N GLU A 493 -6.80 -11.22 -14.08
CA GLU A 493 -5.55 -10.48 -14.07
C GLU A 493 -4.38 -11.30 -13.49
N GLY A 494 -4.67 -12.47 -12.92
CA GLY A 494 -3.70 -13.28 -12.19
C GLY A 494 -2.52 -13.79 -13.02
N ASP A 495 -2.73 -14.10 -14.31
CA ASP A 495 -1.65 -14.53 -15.20
C ASP A 495 -0.68 -13.40 -15.55
N LEU A 496 -1.13 -12.15 -15.45
CA LEU A 496 -0.32 -10.97 -15.76
C LEU A 496 0.76 -10.74 -14.71
N VAL A 497 0.57 -11.27 -13.50
CA VAL A 497 1.55 -11.22 -12.41
C VAL A 497 2.86 -11.92 -12.78
N SER A 498 2.86 -12.81 -13.77
CA SER A 498 4.09 -13.46 -14.27
C SER A 498 5.13 -12.48 -14.83
N VAL A 499 4.75 -11.26 -15.22
CA VAL A 499 5.66 -10.24 -15.74
C VAL A 499 6.45 -9.51 -14.64
N LEU A 500 6.04 -9.62 -13.37
CA LEU A 500 6.63 -8.84 -12.26
C LEU A 500 8.13 -9.06 -12.10
N ALA A 501 8.62 -10.27 -12.34
CA ALA A 501 10.05 -10.59 -12.23
C ALA A 501 10.90 -9.87 -13.29
N GLY A 502 10.30 -9.52 -14.43
CA GLY A 502 10.97 -8.87 -15.57
C GLY A 502 10.82 -7.34 -15.61
N LEU A 503 10.13 -6.73 -14.63
CA LEU A 503 9.95 -5.27 -14.59
C LEU A 503 11.28 -4.54 -14.31
N GLY A 504 11.49 -3.43 -15.03
CA GLY A 504 12.58 -2.50 -14.77
C GLY A 504 12.38 -1.70 -13.48
N ARG A 505 13.42 -0.99 -13.02
CA ARG A 505 13.30 -0.07 -11.88
C ARG A 505 12.37 1.09 -12.24
N GLY A 506 11.39 1.36 -11.38
CA GLY A 506 10.36 2.40 -11.60
C GLY A 506 9.25 2.00 -12.60
N GLU A 507 9.30 0.80 -13.16
CA GLU A 507 8.17 0.22 -13.88
C GLU A 507 7.24 -0.50 -12.90
N ALA A 508 5.95 -0.43 -13.19
CA ALA A 508 4.93 -1.09 -12.41
C ALA A 508 3.87 -1.71 -13.32
N LEU A 509 3.34 -2.85 -12.89
CA LEU A 509 2.08 -3.38 -13.37
C LEU A 509 0.97 -2.85 -12.46
N VAL A 510 0.07 -2.04 -13.02
CA VAL A 510 -1.10 -1.50 -12.30
C VAL A 510 -2.34 -2.33 -12.64
N LEU A 511 -3.01 -2.81 -11.61
CA LEU A 511 -4.14 -3.76 -11.63
C LEU A 511 -5.29 -3.24 -10.77
N GLY A 512 -6.50 -3.76 -10.99
CA GLY A 512 -7.67 -3.39 -10.21
C GLY A 512 -8.50 -2.23 -10.78
N GLU A 513 -9.15 -1.47 -9.90
CA GLU A 513 -10.31 -0.63 -10.25
C GLU A 513 -9.98 0.84 -10.57
N ALA A 514 -8.76 1.29 -10.29
CA ALA A 514 -8.30 2.64 -10.64
C ALA A 514 -7.80 2.76 -12.08
N ILE A 515 -7.73 1.67 -12.83
CA ILE A 515 -7.26 1.65 -14.21
C ILE A 515 -8.28 0.91 -15.08
N PRO A 516 -8.55 1.34 -16.34
CA PRO A 516 -9.49 0.62 -17.21
C PRO A 516 -9.09 -0.84 -17.38
N LEU A 517 -7.81 -1.03 -17.67
CA LEU A 517 -7.23 -2.30 -18.06
C LEU A 517 -5.87 -2.46 -17.39
N PRO A 518 -5.49 -3.68 -16.96
CA PRO A 518 -4.15 -4.00 -16.49
C PRO A 518 -3.08 -3.40 -17.40
N THR A 519 -2.24 -2.54 -16.84
CA THR A 519 -1.28 -1.76 -17.64
C THR A 519 0.10 -1.80 -17.02
N ARG A 520 1.10 -2.10 -17.84
CA ARG A 520 2.51 -1.90 -17.49
C ARG A 520 2.91 -0.46 -17.82
N LEU A 521 3.17 0.33 -16.80
CA LEU A 521 3.53 1.74 -16.96
C LEU A 521 4.81 2.09 -16.20
N LYS A 522 5.44 3.19 -16.61
CA LYS A 522 6.50 3.85 -15.85
C LYS A 522 5.94 5.12 -15.24
N PHE A 523 6.00 5.24 -13.91
CA PHE A 523 5.56 6.43 -13.20
C PHE A 523 6.45 7.63 -13.55
N ALA A 524 5.88 8.83 -13.50
CA ALA A 524 6.63 10.07 -13.63
C ALA A 524 7.67 10.19 -12.52
N GLU A 525 8.85 10.70 -12.85
CA GLU A 525 9.91 10.89 -11.87
C GLU A 525 9.50 11.97 -10.86
N PRO A 526 9.51 11.69 -9.54
CA PRO A 526 9.19 12.68 -8.53
C PRO A 526 10.28 13.75 -8.49
N SER A 527 9.85 15.00 -8.33
CA SER A 527 10.73 16.15 -8.19
C SER A 527 10.19 17.08 -7.11
N PRO A 528 10.86 17.18 -5.94
CA PRO A 528 12.09 16.50 -5.56
C PRO A 528 11.95 14.98 -5.39
N ALA A 529 13.05 14.24 -5.49
CA ALA A 529 13.05 12.79 -5.27
C ALA A 529 13.21 12.44 -3.76
N PRO A 530 12.59 11.35 -3.28
CA PRO A 530 12.81 10.89 -1.91
C PRO A 530 14.24 10.35 -1.70
N ASN A 531 14.70 10.37 -0.45
CA ASN A 531 16.04 9.90 -0.07
C ASN A 531 16.07 8.37 0.13
N SER A 532 15.70 7.64 -0.91
CA SER A 532 15.57 6.17 -0.90
C SER A 532 16.72 5.46 -1.65
N ASN A 533 17.86 6.12 -1.83
CA ASN A 533 18.99 5.56 -2.57
C ASN A 533 19.87 4.71 -1.65
N ASP A 534 20.33 3.58 -2.17
CA ASP A 534 21.32 2.75 -1.48
C ASP A 534 22.61 3.52 -1.22
N ILE A 535 23.30 3.16 -0.14
CA ILE A 535 24.60 3.73 0.18
C ILE A 535 25.59 3.35 -0.92
N ASP A 536 26.26 4.35 -1.50
CA ASP A 536 27.30 4.16 -2.52
C ASP A 536 28.59 3.60 -1.91
N PHE A 537 28.60 2.30 -1.64
CA PHE A 537 29.77 1.62 -1.06
C PHE A 537 31.03 1.82 -1.90
N TYR A 538 30.96 1.85 -3.23
CA TYR A 538 32.13 1.95 -4.09
C TYR A 538 32.89 3.26 -3.86
N ASN A 539 32.21 4.40 -4.02
CA ASN A 539 32.90 5.69 -3.84
C ASN A 539 33.17 5.98 -2.35
N LYS A 540 32.30 5.53 -1.43
CA LYS A 540 32.51 5.72 0.01
C LYS A 540 33.65 4.85 0.56
N TRP A 541 33.95 3.69 0.00
CA TRP A 541 35.13 2.92 0.39
C TRP A 541 36.40 3.38 -0.33
N LYS A 542 36.27 3.91 -1.56
CA LYS A 542 37.42 4.42 -2.32
C LYS A 542 37.94 5.77 -1.82
N GLY A 543 37.06 6.65 -1.37
CA GLY A 543 37.40 8.02 -0.95
C GLY A 543 36.68 8.47 0.31
N GLY A 544 36.21 7.52 1.13
CA GLY A 544 35.68 7.81 2.45
C GLY A 544 36.76 8.26 3.43
N PRO A 545 36.36 8.65 4.64
CA PRO A 545 37.31 9.02 5.67
C PRO A 545 38.19 7.82 6.06
N GLU A 546 39.48 8.05 6.30
CA GLU A 546 40.42 7.02 6.77
C GLU A 546 40.14 6.60 8.22
N ASP A 547 39.58 7.51 9.02
CA ASP A 547 39.22 7.28 10.41
C ASP A 547 37.86 7.93 10.74
N LEU A 548 37.21 7.43 11.77
CA LEU A 548 35.95 7.96 12.29
C LEU A 548 36.12 8.34 13.76
N ASP A 549 35.36 9.34 14.21
CA ASP A 549 35.25 9.62 15.64
C ASP A 549 34.39 8.52 16.31
N VAL A 550 35.02 7.36 16.54
CA VAL A 550 34.40 6.20 17.15
C VAL A 550 33.95 6.51 18.57
N ASP A 551 34.64 7.41 19.27
CA ASP A 551 34.27 7.83 20.63
C ASP A 551 32.94 8.58 20.64
N GLU A 552 32.72 9.50 19.70
CA GLU A 552 31.42 10.16 19.52
C GLU A 552 30.32 9.18 19.08
N ILE A 553 30.63 8.21 18.22
CA ILE A 553 29.68 7.14 17.86
C ILE A 553 29.31 6.31 19.08
N VAL A 554 30.28 5.91 19.91
CA VAL A 554 30.06 5.16 21.15
C VAL A 554 29.25 5.99 22.14
N LYS A 555 29.51 7.30 22.23
CA LYS A 555 28.74 8.22 23.06
C LYS A 555 27.28 8.26 22.61
N ARG A 556 27.01 8.42 21.32
CA ARG A 556 25.66 8.39 20.74
C ARG A 556 24.96 7.05 20.91
N TRP A 557 25.68 5.94 20.74
CA TRP A 557 25.14 4.61 20.98
C TRP A 557 24.74 4.44 22.46
N ARG A 558 25.59 4.89 23.39
CA ARG A 558 25.28 4.82 24.82
C ARG A 558 24.15 5.77 25.24
N SER A 559 24.08 6.97 24.67
CA SER A 559 23.01 7.93 24.99
C SER A 559 21.69 7.63 24.26
N GLN A 560 21.71 6.80 23.21
CA GLN A 560 20.58 6.56 22.32
C GLN A 560 20.07 7.85 21.64
N GLU A 561 20.96 8.84 21.46
CA GLU A 561 20.68 10.10 20.76
C GLU A 561 21.35 10.05 19.38
N ARG A 562 20.57 10.28 18.32
CA ARG A 562 21.01 10.14 16.93
C ARG A 562 21.55 11.45 16.35
#